data_AF-A0A2G7G2A9-F1
#
_entry.id   AF-A0A2G7G2A9-F1
#
_cell.length_a   1.000
_cell.length_b   1.000
_cell.length_c   1.000
_cell.angle_alpha   90.00
_cell.angle_beta   90.00
_cell.angle_gamma   90.00
#
_symmetry.space_group_name_H-M   'P 1'
#
loop_
_entity.id
_entity.type
_entity.pdbx_description
1 polymer ?
#
loop_
_entity_poly.entity_id
_entity_poly.type
_entity_poly.pdbx_seq_one_letter_code
_entity_poly.pdbx_strand_id
1 'polypeptide(L)'
;MNSLPDAQSPSLNLDHPTDQENHAIWTATSDAWKDALPVDAYLKESAYLMTIPLAGDGGMTQWVLVEKTAAPGKRLLLSSCETFYKRSWIRDRNGNLFSVVTHGVASVYTDLKYRGGGYASRLMHELARVLPTWRSIKASNYHIEFAPATAAGDSLSQQPTARKLLVGDLEQLCKEDEALAQKVLVTRTSDSSKTGFMIVPDHAHILWHHSNEEYVTQILFHKKPQVKGAIVGEPGNRAWVVWTHRFYEPPSDSASTNTLYILRLVIENWAVLNGERGEQYDLQVSYLRTVILSAVAEAAEWGLHCVKLWGPSIQGQKLIKQT
;
A
#
# COMPACT_ATOMS: atom_id res chain seq x y z
N MET A 1 28.87 27.70 15.83
CA MET A 1 28.02 26.69 15.17
C MET A 1 28.27 25.38 15.90
N ASN A 2 27.28 24.82 16.58
CA ASN A 2 27.46 23.52 17.22
C ASN A 2 27.58 22.47 16.11
N SER A 3 28.70 21.75 16.08
CA SER A 3 28.90 20.63 15.17
C SER A 3 27.82 19.58 15.41
N LEU A 4 27.24 19.05 14.34
CA LEU A 4 26.27 17.95 14.43
C LEU A 4 26.93 16.73 15.09
N PRO A 5 26.18 15.94 15.89
CA PRO A 5 26.73 14.75 16.53
C PRO A 5 27.11 13.69 15.48
N ASP A 6 28.22 12.98 15.66
CA ASP A 6 28.56 11.84 14.81
C ASP A 6 27.42 10.78 14.86
N ALA A 7 26.99 10.26 13.71
CA ALA A 7 25.95 9.23 13.65
C ALA A 7 26.33 7.93 14.37
N GLN A 8 27.63 7.67 14.57
CA GLN A 8 28.12 6.54 15.38
C GLN A 8 28.19 6.86 16.87
N SER A 9 27.87 8.09 17.28
CA SER A 9 27.93 8.48 18.69
C SER A 9 26.99 7.61 19.54
N PRO A 10 27.46 7.07 20.68
CA PRO A 10 26.61 6.36 21.62
C PRO A 10 25.63 7.30 22.34
N SER A 11 25.76 8.63 22.19
CA SER A 11 24.81 9.62 22.71
C SER A 11 23.50 9.68 21.92
N LEU A 12 23.43 9.08 20.72
CA LEU A 12 22.18 9.01 19.95
C LEU A 12 21.35 7.80 20.34
N ASN A 13 20.03 7.92 20.30
CA ASN A 13 19.08 6.83 20.46
C ASN A 13 17.87 6.98 19.55
N LEU A 14 17.21 5.84 19.32
CA LEU A 14 15.85 5.79 18.81
C LEU A 14 14.87 6.10 19.95
N ASP A 15 13.88 6.92 19.66
CA ASP A 15 12.85 7.32 20.60
C ASP A 15 11.52 7.58 19.87
N HIS A 16 10.47 7.90 20.62
CA HIS A 16 9.19 8.34 20.10
C HIS A 16 9.10 9.88 20.10
N PRO A 17 8.66 10.49 18.99
CA PRO A 17 8.40 11.92 18.95
C PRO A 17 7.16 12.27 19.80
N THR A 18 7.20 13.46 20.40
CA THR A 18 6.01 14.12 20.96
C THR A 18 5.10 14.63 19.84
N ASP A 19 3.87 15.05 20.15
CA ASP A 19 2.96 15.64 19.16
C ASP A 19 3.56 16.88 18.47
N GLN A 20 4.28 17.71 19.23
CA GLN A 20 4.99 18.86 18.68
C GLN A 20 6.08 18.45 17.70
N GLU A 21 6.84 17.38 18.00
CA GLU A 21 7.90 16.88 17.12
C GLU A 21 7.33 16.14 15.92
N ASN A 22 6.20 15.44 16.04
CA ASN A 22 5.46 14.89 14.90
C ASN A 22 5.06 16.00 13.94
N HIS A 23 4.51 17.10 14.46
CA HIS A 23 4.17 18.26 13.64
C HIS A 23 5.40 18.85 12.93
N ALA A 24 6.54 18.93 13.62
CA ALA A 24 7.81 19.36 13.03
C ALA A 24 8.32 18.38 11.95
N ILE A 25 8.21 17.07 12.17
CA ILE A 25 8.55 16.02 11.20
C ILE A 25 7.70 16.17 9.95
N TRP A 26 6.38 16.24 10.08
CA TRP A 26 5.47 16.40 8.94
C TRP A 26 5.73 17.72 8.20
N THR A 27 6.04 18.79 8.91
CA THR A 27 6.44 20.05 8.26
C THR A 27 7.71 19.88 7.45
N ALA A 28 8.70 19.17 7.99
CA ALA A 28 9.96 18.92 7.29
C ALA A 28 9.82 17.96 6.09
N THR A 29 8.81 17.09 6.09
CA THR A 29 8.56 16.11 5.03
C THR A 29 7.55 16.59 3.99
N SER A 30 6.86 17.71 4.22
CA SER A 30 5.76 18.14 3.36
C SER A 30 6.18 18.32 1.91
N ASP A 31 7.38 18.87 1.67
CA ASP A 31 7.88 19.07 0.31
C ASP A 31 8.04 17.77 -0.48
N ALA A 32 8.24 16.64 0.22
CA ALA A 32 8.41 15.33 -0.39
C ALA A 32 7.08 14.57 -0.55
N TRP A 33 6.12 14.73 0.36
CA TRP A 33 4.98 13.82 0.50
C TRP A 33 3.60 14.47 0.59
N LYS A 34 3.51 15.80 0.57
CA LYS A 34 2.21 16.48 0.56
C LYS A 34 1.46 16.32 -0.75
N ASP A 35 2.15 15.88 -1.81
CA ASP A 35 1.58 15.76 -3.15
C ASP A 35 0.90 17.09 -3.57
N ALA A 36 -0.33 17.01 -4.10
CA ALA A 36 -1.12 18.18 -4.50
C ALA A 36 -1.70 18.99 -3.32
N LEU A 37 -1.60 18.51 -2.07
CA LEU A 37 -2.18 19.23 -0.94
C LEU A 37 -1.41 20.52 -0.60
N PRO A 38 -2.14 21.55 -0.11
CA PRO A 38 -1.54 22.61 0.70
C PRO A 38 -0.89 22.03 1.96
N VAL A 39 0.17 22.67 2.44
CA VAL A 39 0.93 22.18 3.61
C VAL A 39 0.04 22.04 4.84
N ASP A 40 -0.80 23.02 5.16
CA ASP A 40 -1.67 22.95 6.34
C ASP A 40 -2.68 21.80 6.27
N ALA A 41 -3.18 21.49 5.07
CA ALA A 41 -4.06 20.35 4.83
C ALA A 41 -3.33 19.01 5.00
N TYR A 42 -2.09 18.90 4.52
CA TYR A 42 -1.23 17.73 4.69
C TYR A 42 -0.85 17.47 6.15
N LEU A 43 -0.60 18.51 6.96
CA LEU A 43 -0.31 18.33 8.38
C LEU A 43 -1.52 17.77 9.13
N LYS A 44 -2.72 18.24 8.79
CA LYS A 44 -3.99 17.72 9.32
C LYS A 44 -4.27 16.29 8.82
N GLU A 45 -3.96 16.00 7.56
CA GLU A 45 -4.06 14.65 6.97
C GLU A 45 -3.18 13.67 7.72
N SER A 46 -1.90 14.01 7.93
CA SER A 46 -0.93 13.16 8.64
C SER A 46 -1.45 12.76 10.03
N ALA A 47 -1.97 13.72 10.79
CA ALA A 47 -2.58 13.46 12.10
C ALA A 47 -3.84 12.59 12.00
N TYR A 48 -4.73 12.90 11.05
CA TYR A 48 -5.96 12.14 10.82
C TYR A 48 -5.67 10.68 10.45
N LEU A 49 -4.69 10.41 9.59
CA LEU A 49 -4.35 9.07 9.15
C LEU A 49 -3.76 8.20 10.26
N MET A 50 -3.27 8.79 11.36
CA MET A 50 -2.88 8.04 12.56
C MET A 50 -4.07 7.46 13.32
N THR A 51 -5.28 7.99 13.09
CA THR A 51 -6.50 7.58 13.81
C THR A 51 -7.28 6.47 13.10
N ILE A 52 -6.97 6.24 11.82
CA ILE A 52 -7.66 5.24 10.99
C ILE A 52 -7.31 3.83 11.48
N PRO A 53 -8.22 2.83 11.47
CA PRO A 53 -8.03 1.57 12.18
C PRO A 53 -6.72 0.81 11.95
N LEU A 54 -6.09 0.97 10.78
CA LEU A 54 -4.76 0.39 10.54
C LEU A 54 -3.66 1.03 11.42
N ALA A 55 -3.73 2.33 11.64
CA ALA A 55 -2.75 3.13 12.36
C ALA A 55 -3.15 3.43 13.81
N GLY A 56 -4.46 3.49 14.07
CA GLY A 56 -5.05 3.73 15.38
C GLY A 56 -4.69 2.65 16.39
N ASP A 57 -4.90 2.94 17.67
CA ASP A 57 -4.65 2.01 18.79
C ASP A 57 -3.23 1.41 18.80
N GLY A 58 -2.26 2.18 18.30
CA GLY A 58 -0.86 1.78 18.15
C GLY A 58 -0.58 0.82 16.98
N GLY A 59 -1.49 0.73 16.02
CA GLY A 59 -1.27 0.07 14.73
C GLY A 59 -0.16 0.75 13.90
N MET A 60 0.11 2.02 14.16
CA MET A 60 1.29 2.74 13.67
C MET A 60 2.14 3.24 14.85
N THR A 61 3.46 3.22 14.69
CA THR A 61 4.41 3.77 15.66
C THR A 61 5.33 4.77 14.96
N GLN A 62 5.40 5.99 15.49
CA GLN A 62 6.34 7.02 15.04
C GLN A 62 7.70 6.86 15.75
N TRP A 63 8.77 7.07 15.01
CA TRP A 63 10.14 6.90 15.46
C TRP A 63 11.02 8.06 15.07
N VAL A 64 11.92 8.45 15.95
CA VAL A 64 12.89 9.52 15.72
C VAL A 64 14.26 9.17 16.28
N LEU A 65 15.32 9.53 15.55
CA LEU A 65 16.70 9.50 16.02
C LEU A 65 17.04 10.86 16.63
N VAL A 66 17.43 10.86 17.90
CA VAL A 66 17.70 12.06 18.71
C VAL A 66 18.91 11.84 19.62
N GLU A 67 19.38 12.90 20.27
CA GLU A 67 20.33 12.80 21.38
C GLU A 67 19.63 12.38 22.68
N LYS A 68 20.19 11.38 23.38
CA LYS A 68 19.63 10.74 24.59
C LYS A 68 19.29 11.70 25.72
N THR A 69 20.10 12.73 25.91
CA THR A 69 20.00 13.64 27.06
C THR A 69 19.16 14.87 26.75
N ALA A 70 18.74 15.06 25.49
CA ALA A 70 17.94 16.20 25.10
C ALA A 70 16.49 16.01 25.57
N ALA A 71 15.92 17.05 26.18
CA ALA A 71 14.54 17.03 26.65
C ALA A 71 13.55 17.00 25.45
N PRO A 72 12.46 16.21 25.51
CA PRO A 72 11.43 16.18 24.47
C PRO A 72 10.92 17.58 24.08
N GLY A 73 10.67 17.80 22.79
CA GLY A 73 10.27 19.10 22.23
C GLY A 73 11.41 20.10 22.04
N LYS A 74 12.61 19.80 22.57
CA LYS A 74 13.85 20.57 22.37
C LYS A 74 14.95 19.75 21.67
N ARG A 75 14.61 18.56 21.20
CA ARG A 75 15.55 17.60 20.60
C ARG A 75 15.86 17.97 19.17
N LEU A 76 17.07 17.65 18.74
CA LEU A 76 17.44 17.69 17.33
C LEU A 76 16.88 16.44 16.64
N LEU A 77 15.92 16.60 15.73
CA LEU A 77 15.30 15.50 15.00
C LEU A 77 16.19 15.11 13.80
N LEU A 78 17.12 14.19 14.02
CA LEU A 78 18.18 13.86 13.04
C LEU A 78 17.64 13.04 11.86
N SER A 79 16.75 12.08 12.15
CA SER A 79 16.05 11.26 11.17
C SER A 79 14.79 10.71 11.80
N SER A 80 13.76 10.42 11.00
CA SER A 80 12.51 9.84 11.47
C SER A 80 11.97 8.80 10.51
N CYS A 81 11.06 7.97 10.99
CA CYS A 81 10.21 7.11 10.17
C CYS A 81 8.98 6.70 10.97
N GLU A 82 8.07 5.99 10.33
CA GLU A 82 6.99 5.28 11.02
C GLU A 82 6.98 3.80 10.66
N THR A 83 6.38 2.98 11.53
CA THR A 83 6.18 1.57 11.27
C THR A 83 4.74 1.18 11.47
N PHE A 84 4.15 0.51 10.47
CA PHE A 84 2.83 -0.08 10.54
C PHE A 84 2.91 -1.53 11.01
N TYR A 85 2.02 -1.90 11.92
CA TYR A 85 1.71 -3.27 12.27
C TYR A 85 0.88 -3.90 11.15
N LYS A 86 1.31 -5.06 10.66
CA LYS A 86 0.59 -5.84 9.65
C LYS A 86 0.48 -7.28 10.09
N ARG A 87 -0.74 -7.83 9.98
CA ARG A 87 -0.94 -9.28 10.10
C ARG A 87 -0.42 -9.95 8.83
N SER A 88 0.29 -11.05 9.02
CA SER A 88 0.84 -11.84 7.94
C SER A 88 0.66 -13.33 8.23
N TRP A 89 0.83 -14.15 7.20
CA TRP A 89 0.90 -15.60 7.32
C TRP A 89 2.25 -16.12 6.81
N ILE A 90 2.79 -17.08 7.54
CA ILE A 90 3.92 -17.89 7.11
C ILE A 90 3.44 -19.33 6.96
N ARG A 91 3.74 -19.93 5.82
CA ARG A 91 3.64 -21.38 5.65
C ARG A 91 5.03 -21.98 5.66
N ASP A 92 5.31 -22.83 6.63
CA ASP A 92 6.60 -23.53 6.72
C ASP A 92 6.77 -24.59 5.61
N ARG A 93 7.91 -25.29 5.65
CA ARG A 93 8.25 -26.35 4.68
C ARG A 93 7.42 -27.63 4.86
N ASN A 94 6.80 -27.81 6.03
CA ASN A 94 5.92 -28.93 6.35
C ASN A 94 4.47 -28.65 5.96
N GLY A 95 4.17 -27.44 5.46
CA GLY A 95 2.83 -27.01 5.11
C GLY A 95 2.03 -26.42 6.28
N ASN A 96 2.63 -26.26 7.46
CA ASN A 96 1.96 -25.64 8.59
C ASN A 96 1.85 -24.13 8.37
N LEU A 97 0.68 -23.57 8.70
CA LEU A 97 0.40 -22.15 8.57
C LEU A 97 0.42 -21.46 9.94
N PHE A 98 1.15 -20.35 10.04
CA PHE A 98 1.28 -19.54 11.24
C PHE A 98 0.85 -18.10 10.94
N SER A 99 0.13 -17.48 11.87
CA SER A 99 -0.03 -16.03 11.84
C SER A 99 1.17 -15.37 12.50
N VAL A 100 1.73 -14.36 11.85
CA VAL A 100 2.88 -13.60 12.32
C VAL A 100 2.65 -12.10 12.13
N VAL A 101 3.57 -11.31 12.69
CA VAL A 101 3.54 -9.86 12.59
C VAL A 101 4.61 -9.39 11.62
N THR A 102 4.25 -8.49 10.72
CA THR A 102 5.18 -7.79 9.85
C THR A 102 5.13 -6.31 10.17
N HIS A 103 6.29 -5.67 10.26
CA HIS A 103 6.38 -4.22 10.39
C HIS A 103 6.67 -3.63 9.01
N GLY A 104 5.73 -2.85 8.49
CA GLY A 104 5.96 -2.03 7.30
C GLY A 104 6.63 -0.73 7.71
N VAL A 105 7.89 -0.51 7.33
CA VAL A 105 8.58 0.75 7.57
C VAL A 105 8.20 1.73 6.45
N ALA A 106 7.75 2.92 6.82
CA ALA A 106 7.35 3.98 5.92
C ALA A 106 7.99 5.31 6.32
N SER A 107 7.98 6.26 5.38
CA SER A 107 8.35 7.66 5.63
C SER A 107 9.73 7.84 6.28
N VAL A 108 10.73 7.04 5.87
CA VAL A 108 12.11 7.22 6.33
C VAL A 108 12.64 8.54 5.79
N TYR A 109 12.87 9.50 6.68
CA TYR A 109 13.28 10.85 6.32
C TYR A 109 14.52 11.31 7.07
N THR A 110 15.35 12.08 6.40
CA THR A 110 16.44 12.88 6.96
C THR A 110 16.39 14.24 6.28
N ASP A 111 16.33 15.30 7.07
CA ASP A 111 16.37 16.68 6.56
C ASP A 111 17.63 16.91 5.73
N LEU A 112 17.52 17.67 4.64
CA LEU A 112 18.62 17.96 3.71
C LEU A 112 19.92 18.36 4.42
N LYS A 113 19.83 19.17 5.49
CA LYS A 113 21.01 19.65 6.23
C LYS A 113 21.72 18.56 7.05
N TYR A 114 21.09 17.39 7.25
CA TYR A 114 21.64 16.24 7.96
C TYR A 114 21.99 15.07 7.03
N ARG A 115 21.63 15.15 5.74
CA ARG A 115 21.92 14.10 4.75
C ARG A 115 23.43 13.96 4.53
N GLY A 116 23.87 12.76 4.19
CA GLY A 116 25.29 12.41 4.12
C GLY A 116 25.94 12.16 5.48
N GLY A 117 25.29 12.53 6.60
CA GLY A 117 25.80 12.31 7.96
C GLY A 117 25.60 10.90 8.53
N GLY A 118 24.93 9.98 7.80
CA GLY A 118 24.72 8.59 8.24
C GLY A 118 23.53 8.35 9.18
N TYR A 119 22.73 9.38 9.50
CA TYR A 119 21.63 9.28 10.47
C TYR A 119 20.50 8.34 10.05
N ALA A 120 20.12 8.30 8.76
CA ALA A 120 19.12 7.35 8.26
C ALA A 120 19.57 5.89 8.50
N SER A 121 20.82 5.57 8.17
CA SER A 121 21.39 4.24 8.43
C SER A 121 21.43 3.92 9.92
N ARG A 122 21.78 4.91 10.76
CA ARG A 122 21.75 4.76 12.22
C ARG A 122 20.34 4.50 12.74
N LEU A 123 19.33 5.25 12.28
CA LEU A 123 17.92 5.04 12.61
C LEU A 123 17.49 3.60 12.27
N MET A 124 17.77 3.16 11.05
CA MET A 124 17.42 1.80 10.59
C MET A 124 18.13 0.70 11.39
N HIS A 125 19.37 0.94 11.82
CA HIS A 125 20.12 0.01 12.65
C HIS A 125 19.50 -0.16 14.05
N GLU A 126 19.05 0.93 14.68
CA GLU A 126 18.34 0.85 15.96
C GLU A 126 16.96 0.20 15.80
N LEU A 127 16.22 0.54 14.73
CA LEU A 127 14.94 -0.10 14.42
C LEU A 127 15.08 -1.61 14.25
N ALA A 128 16.12 -2.07 13.55
CA ALA A 128 16.37 -3.50 13.35
C ALA A 128 16.61 -4.26 14.67
N ARG A 129 17.01 -3.57 15.74
CA ARG A 129 17.15 -4.16 17.09
C ARG A 129 15.82 -4.18 17.84
N VAL A 130 15.03 -3.12 17.71
CA VAL A 130 13.78 -2.93 18.46
C VAL A 130 12.63 -3.71 17.83
N LEU A 131 12.43 -3.61 16.51
CA LEU A 131 11.33 -4.27 15.79
C LEU A 131 11.17 -5.78 16.05
N PRO A 132 12.24 -6.58 16.14
CA PRO A 132 12.23 -7.95 16.67
C PRO A 132 11.35 -8.28 17.87
N THR A 133 11.27 -7.36 18.82
CA THR A 133 10.54 -7.52 20.08
C THR A 133 9.44 -6.46 20.19
N TRP A 134 9.42 -5.51 19.27
CA TRP A 134 8.39 -4.48 19.17
C TRP A 134 7.09 -5.09 18.68
N ARG A 135 6.24 -5.51 19.60
CA ARG A 135 4.94 -6.12 19.24
C ARG A 135 5.08 -7.29 18.23
N SER A 136 6.24 -7.94 18.13
CA SER A 136 6.63 -8.80 16.98
C SER A 136 6.65 -10.30 17.27
N ILE A 137 6.30 -11.04 16.21
CA ILE A 137 6.87 -12.34 15.81
C ILE A 137 7.37 -12.13 14.34
N LYS A 138 8.70 -12.21 14.09
CA LYS A 138 9.51 -11.65 12.97
C LYS A 138 9.33 -12.21 11.53
N ALA A 139 9.52 -11.38 10.47
CA ALA A 139 10.46 -11.50 9.29
C ALA A 139 10.14 -10.59 8.04
N SER A 140 11.08 -10.45 7.07
CA SER A 140 11.36 -9.31 6.10
C SER A 140 11.22 -9.57 4.55
N ASN A 141 11.16 -8.52 3.64
CA ASN A 141 10.93 -8.56 2.15
C ASN A 141 11.57 -7.42 1.24
N TYR A 142 11.43 -7.47 -0.13
CA TYR A 142 11.88 -6.52 -1.23
C TYR A 142 10.97 -6.45 -2.55
N HIS A 143 11.12 -5.48 -3.52
CA HIS A 143 10.25 -5.20 -4.75
C HIS A 143 10.92 -4.62 -6.08
N ILE A 144 10.20 -4.54 -7.26
CA ILE A 144 10.57 -3.94 -8.61
C ILE A 144 9.35 -3.31 -9.44
N GLU A 145 9.59 -2.42 -10.45
CA GLU A 145 8.65 -1.56 -11.26
C GLU A 145 8.73 -1.71 -12.84
N PHE A 146 7.70 -1.29 -13.63
CA PHE A 146 7.68 -1.25 -15.15
C PHE A 146 6.79 -0.11 -15.76
N ALA A 147 6.90 0.15 -17.08
CA ALA A 147 6.21 1.25 -17.82
C ALA A 147 4.99 0.82 -18.68
N PRO A 148 4.05 1.74 -19.03
CA PRO A 148 2.79 1.42 -19.73
C PRO A 148 2.90 1.41 -21.27
N ALA A 149 1.93 0.79 -21.95
CA ALA A 149 1.79 0.80 -23.42
C ALA A 149 0.44 1.41 -23.85
N THR A 150 0.43 2.04 -25.03
CA THR A 150 -0.68 2.82 -25.60
C THR A 150 -1.87 1.98 -26.06
N ALA A 151 -3.08 2.47 -25.77
CA ALA A 151 -4.36 1.83 -26.07
C ALA A 151 -4.68 1.79 -27.58
N ALA A 152 -5.28 0.69 -28.03
CA ALA A 152 -5.99 0.58 -29.32
C ALA A 152 -7.36 -0.07 -29.08
N GLY A 153 -8.38 0.48 -29.74
CA GLY A 153 -9.80 0.20 -29.49
C GLY A 153 -10.44 -0.95 -30.28
N ASP A 154 -11.65 -1.25 -29.79
CA ASP A 154 -12.86 -1.89 -30.33
C ASP A 154 -12.93 -3.35 -30.81
N SER A 155 -13.78 -4.12 -30.09
CA SER A 155 -14.97 -4.77 -30.68
C SER A 155 -15.98 -5.19 -29.61
N LEU A 156 -17.26 -4.90 -29.88
CA LEU A 156 -18.44 -5.21 -29.08
C LEU A 156 -18.94 -6.64 -29.40
N SER A 157 -18.69 -7.57 -28.48
CA SER A 157 -19.63 -8.67 -28.16
C SER A 157 -20.24 -8.38 -26.79
N GLN A 158 -21.34 -9.04 -26.38
CA GLN A 158 -21.97 -8.84 -25.07
C GLN A 158 -20.96 -9.07 -23.94
N GLN A 159 -20.25 -8.01 -23.57
CA GLN A 159 -19.21 -8.09 -22.56
C GLN A 159 -19.88 -8.17 -21.19
N PRO A 160 -19.38 -9.04 -20.31
CA PRO A 160 -19.87 -9.07 -18.95
C PRO A 160 -19.69 -7.68 -18.34
N THR A 161 -20.77 -7.11 -17.80
CA THR A 161 -20.75 -5.78 -17.18
C THR A 161 -20.31 -5.93 -15.73
N ALA A 162 -19.21 -5.29 -15.34
CA ALA A 162 -18.79 -5.29 -13.94
C ALA A 162 -19.72 -4.43 -13.09
N ARG A 163 -20.05 -4.92 -11.90
CA ARG A 163 -20.71 -4.16 -10.85
C ARG A 163 -19.68 -3.30 -10.12
N LYS A 164 -20.04 -2.05 -9.86
CA LYS A 164 -19.27 -1.12 -9.02
C LYS A 164 -19.22 -1.62 -7.57
N LEU A 165 -18.04 -1.61 -6.96
CA LEU A 165 -17.86 -1.86 -5.53
C LEU A 165 -17.95 -0.55 -4.76
N LEU A 166 -18.72 -0.56 -3.68
CA LEU A 166 -18.88 0.53 -2.74
C LEU A 166 -18.25 0.17 -1.40
N VAL A 167 -18.13 1.14 -0.49
CA VAL A 167 -17.54 0.93 0.84
C VAL A 167 -18.19 -0.24 1.62
N GLY A 168 -19.51 -0.42 1.49
CA GLY A 168 -20.25 -1.50 2.16
C GLY A 168 -19.94 -2.90 1.64
N ASP A 169 -19.35 -3.04 0.44
CA ASP A 169 -18.95 -4.34 -0.10
C ASP A 169 -17.60 -4.82 0.47
N LEU A 170 -16.74 -3.89 0.90
CA LEU A 170 -15.31 -4.15 1.08
C LEU A 170 -14.99 -5.08 2.24
N GLU A 171 -15.69 -4.95 3.38
CA GLU A 171 -15.42 -5.78 4.55
C GLU A 171 -15.62 -7.27 4.23
N GLN A 172 -16.72 -7.60 3.58
CA GLN A 172 -17.05 -8.97 3.21
C GLN A 172 -16.10 -9.50 2.12
N LEU A 173 -15.79 -8.70 1.11
CA LEU A 173 -14.84 -9.09 0.06
C LEU A 173 -13.42 -9.30 0.58
N CYS A 174 -12.96 -8.49 1.55
CA CYS A 174 -11.69 -8.72 2.23
C CYS A 174 -11.69 -10.05 3.00
N LYS A 175 -12.77 -10.40 3.71
CA LYS A 175 -12.88 -11.70 4.40
C LYS A 175 -12.83 -12.87 3.42
N GLU A 176 -13.50 -12.75 2.28
CA GLU A 176 -13.48 -13.76 1.21
C GLU A 176 -12.09 -13.89 0.59
N ASP A 177 -11.43 -12.78 0.30
CA ASP A 177 -10.06 -12.74 -0.19
C ASP A 177 -9.07 -13.37 0.80
N GLU A 178 -9.19 -13.06 2.09
CA GLU A 178 -8.38 -13.68 3.14
C GLU A 178 -8.50 -15.22 3.11
N ALA A 179 -9.73 -15.73 3.02
CA ALA A 179 -9.97 -17.17 2.95
C ALA A 179 -9.39 -17.80 1.66
N LEU A 180 -9.50 -17.12 0.53
CA LEU A 180 -8.91 -17.56 -0.74
C LEU A 180 -7.39 -17.55 -0.69
N ALA A 181 -6.79 -16.46 -0.22
CA ALA A 181 -5.36 -16.29 -0.04
C ALA A 181 -4.77 -17.37 0.87
N GLN A 182 -5.45 -17.67 1.98
CA GLN A 182 -5.05 -18.73 2.89
C GLN A 182 -5.06 -20.10 2.21
N LYS A 183 -6.13 -20.43 1.46
CA LYS A 183 -6.21 -21.67 0.67
C LYS A 183 -5.08 -21.76 -0.34
N VAL A 184 -4.85 -20.71 -1.13
CA VAL A 184 -3.77 -20.64 -2.13
C VAL A 184 -2.40 -20.86 -1.49
N LEU A 185 -2.15 -20.23 -0.33
CA LEU A 185 -0.89 -20.35 0.38
C LEU A 185 -0.65 -21.80 0.83
N VAL A 186 -1.68 -22.49 1.33
CA VAL A 186 -1.60 -23.90 1.75
C VAL A 186 -1.46 -24.85 0.55
N THR A 187 -2.20 -24.64 -0.55
CA THR A 187 -2.29 -25.59 -1.68
C THR A 187 -1.09 -25.57 -2.65
N ARG A 188 -0.14 -24.64 -2.55
CA ARG A 188 1.11 -24.63 -3.36
C ARG A 188 2.10 -25.77 -3.02
N THR A 189 1.58 -26.94 -2.67
CA THR A 189 2.23 -28.08 -2.01
C THR A 189 3.09 -28.97 -2.91
N SER A 190 2.95 -28.97 -4.23
CA SER A 190 3.58 -30.01 -5.04
C SER A 190 5.09 -29.86 -5.28
N ASP A 191 5.74 -28.77 -4.82
CA ASP A 191 7.17 -28.54 -5.09
C ASP A 191 7.95 -27.84 -3.94
N SER A 192 7.39 -27.75 -2.73
CA SER A 192 7.83 -26.68 -1.82
C SER A 192 8.90 -27.07 -0.79
N SER A 193 10.17 -27.05 -1.21
CA SER A 193 11.32 -26.88 -0.31
C SER A 193 11.38 -25.47 0.35
N LYS A 194 10.46 -24.57 -0.02
CA LYS A 194 10.50 -23.13 0.32
C LYS A 194 9.38 -22.72 1.28
N THR A 195 9.66 -21.78 2.16
CA THR A 195 8.67 -21.11 3.03
C THR A 195 7.77 -20.19 2.19
N GLY A 196 6.46 -20.22 2.44
CA GLY A 196 5.51 -19.25 1.88
C GLY A 196 5.29 -18.09 2.86
N PHE A 197 5.12 -16.88 2.33
CA PHE A 197 4.84 -15.69 3.14
C PHE A 197 3.80 -14.83 2.42
N MET A 198 2.88 -14.24 3.18
CA MET A 198 1.91 -13.28 2.66
C MET A 198 1.52 -12.27 3.74
N ILE A 199 1.50 -10.98 3.40
CA ILE A 199 0.82 -9.96 4.23
C ILE A 199 -0.67 -10.09 3.97
N VAL A 200 -1.47 -10.09 5.04
CA VAL A 200 -2.91 -10.24 4.92
C VAL A 200 -3.52 -8.97 4.30
N PRO A 201 -4.32 -9.08 3.22
CA PRO A 201 -4.99 -7.96 2.58
C PRO A 201 -6.27 -7.61 3.35
N ASP A 202 -6.12 -7.22 4.62
CA ASP A 202 -7.25 -6.96 5.50
C ASP A 202 -7.99 -5.66 5.16
N HIS A 203 -9.23 -5.58 5.65
CA HIS A 203 -10.10 -4.42 5.42
C HIS A 203 -9.51 -3.13 6.01
N ALA A 204 -8.82 -3.21 7.15
CA ALA A 204 -8.20 -2.04 7.78
C ALA A 204 -7.14 -1.40 6.87
N HIS A 205 -6.39 -2.20 6.12
CA HIS A 205 -5.42 -1.69 5.16
C HIS A 205 -6.06 -0.96 3.99
N ILE A 206 -7.12 -1.54 3.40
CA ILE A 206 -7.89 -0.91 2.33
C ILE A 206 -8.52 0.40 2.82
N LEU A 207 -9.12 0.37 4.00
CA LEU A 207 -9.75 1.53 4.62
C LEU A 207 -8.75 2.67 4.85
N TRP A 208 -7.50 2.37 5.20
CA TRP A 208 -6.45 3.39 5.34
C TRP A 208 -6.20 4.14 4.02
N HIS A 209 -6.09 3.42 2.90
CA HIS A 209 -5.89 4.02 1.58
C HIS A 209 -7.12 4.81 1.11
N HIS A 210 -8.34 4.31 1.34
CA HIS A 210 -9.56 5.05 1.00
C HIS A 210 -9.77 6.26 1.90
N SER A 211 -9.38 6.19 3.17
CA SER A 211 -9.46 7.34 4.09
C SER A 211 -8.51 8.46 3.68
N ASN A 212 -7.29 8.11 3.23
CA ASN A 212 -6.36 9.07 2.65
C ASN A 212 -6.97 9.71 1.38
N GLU A 213 -7.38 8.89 0.42
CA GLU A 213 -7.99 9.35 -0.83
C GLU A 213 -9.17 10.29 -0.59
N GLU A 214 -10.10 9.92 0.29
CA GLU A 214 -11.28 10.72 0.58
C GLU A 214 -10.95 12.04 1.24
N TYR A 215 -9.93 12.06 2.11
CA TYR A 215 -9.44 13.29 2.69
C TYR A 215 -8.87 14.21 1.60
N VAL A 216 -7.97 13.69 0.77
CA VAL A 216 -7.31 14.43 -0.30
C VAL A 216 -8.33 14.99 -1.29
N THR A 217 -9.23 14.14 -1.80
CA THR A 217 -10.24 14.52 -2.79
C THR A 217 -11.30 15.49 -2.23
N GLN A 218 -11.64 15.39 -0.95
CA GLN A 218 -12.52 16.37 -0.30
C GLN A 218 -11.89 17.77 -0.25
N ILE A 219 -10.57 17.86 -0.02
CA ILE A 219 -9.84 19.12 -0.01
C ILE A 219 -9.68 19.68 -1.42
N LEU A 220 -9.26 18.86 -2.38
CA LEU A 220 -8.95 19.30 -3.74
C LEU A 220 -10.20 19.56 -4.59
N PHE A 221 -11.25 18.76 -4.42
CA PHE A 221 -12.41 18.73 -5.32
C PHE A 221 -13.76 18.89 -4.63
N HIS A 222 -13.79 18.94 -3.29
CA HIS A 222 -15.03 18.92 -2.51
C HIS A 222 -15.94 17.72 -2.85
N LYS A 223 -15.34 16.62 -3.30
CA LYS A 223 -16.01 15.39 -3.74
C LYS A 223 -15.21 14.20 -3.22
N LYS A 224 -15.91 13.12 -2.86
CA LYS A 224 -15.30 11.84 -2.47
C LYS A 224 -15.58 10.74 -3.50
N PRO A 225 -14.59 9.92 -3.88
CA PRO A 225 -14.82 8.72 -4.70
C PRO A 225 -15.78 7.75 -4.01
N GLN A 226 -16.91 7.50 -4.66
CA GLN A 226 -17.92 6.54 -4.18
C GLN A 226 -17.61 5.12 -4.67
N VAL A 227 -16.98 5.00 -5.84
CA VAL A 227 -16.61 3.73 -6.44
C VAL A 227 -15.22 3.35 -5.96
N LYS A 228 -15.15 2.23 -5.25
CA LYS A 228 -13.90 1.72 -4.63
C LYS A 228 -13.27 0.57 -5.42
N GLY A 229 -13.95 0.10 -6.46
CA GLY A 229 -13.55 -1.09 -7.19
C GLY A 229 -14.60 -1.55 -8.20
N ALA A 230 -14.33 -2.70 -8.82
CA ALA A 230 -15.24 -3.37 -9.73
C ALA A 230 -15.19 -4.89 -9.51
N ILE A 231 -16.34 -5.55 -9.65
CA ILE A 231 -16.48 -7.02 -9.54
C ILE A 231 -17.34 -7.57 -10.68
N VAL A 232 -17.01 -8.76 -11.15
CA VAL A 232 -17.75 -9.45 -12.21
C VAL A 232 -17.74 -10.95 -11.98
N GLY A 233 -18.78 -11.63 -12.49
CA GLY A 233 -18.94 -13.08 -12.40
C GLY A 233 -19.77 -13.55 -11.20
N GLU A 234 -20.03 -14.85 -11.16
CA GLU A 234 -20.78 -15.52 -10.09
C GLU A 234 -19.84 -16.07 -9.01
N PRO A 235 -20.29 -16.19 -7.75
CA PRO A 235 -19.49 -16.74 -6.65
C PRO A 235 -18.80 -18.07 -7.01
N GLY A 236 -17.51 -18.14 -6.72
CA GLY A 236 -16.61 -19.24 -7.13
C GLY A 236 -15.88 -18.97 -8.45
N ASN A 237 -16.33 -18.00 -9.25
CA ASN A 237 -15.72 -17.60 -10.52
C ASN A 237 -15.52 -16.09 -10.63
N ARG A 238 -15.66 -15.31 -9.55
CA ARG A 238 -15.57 -13.86 -9.61
C ARG A 238 -14.14 -13.39 -9.89
N ALA A 239 -14.05 -12.25 -10.56
CA ALA A 239 -12.87 -11.41 -10.54
C ALA A 239 -13.26 -10.04 -9.96
N TRP A 240 -12.40 -9.47 -9.11
CA TRP A 240 -12.58 -8.10 -8.64
C TRP A 240 -11.26 -7.37 -8.44
N VAL A 241 -11.37 -6.05 -8.53
CA VAL A 241 -10.29 -5.12 -8.19
C VAL A 241 -10.79 -4.10 -7.18
N VAL A 242 -9.89 -3.69 -6.29
CA VAL A 242 -10.08 -2.55 -5.38
C VAL A 242 -8.97 -1.55 -5.67
N TRP A 243 -9.30 -0.26 -5.73
CA TRP A 243 -8.34 0.79 -6.12
C TRP A 243 -8.38 2.01 -5.21
N THR A 244 -7.41 2.90 -5.39
CA THR A 244 -7.34 4.23 -4.78
C THR A 244 -6.79 5.26 -5.78
N HIS A 245 -7.22 6.50 -5.67
CA HIS A 245 -6.78 7.64 -6.47
C HIS A 245 -5.63 8.38 -5.75
N ARG A 246 -4.54 8.67 -6.48
CA ARG A 246 -3.42 9.48 -5.98
C ARG A 246 -3.19 10.68 -6.89
N PHE A 247 -3.22 11.86 -6.29
CA PHE A 247 -3.04 13.15 -6.96
C PHE A 247 -1.72 13.78 -6.50
N TYR A 248 -0.64 13.48 -7.20
CA TYR A 248 0.69 14.08 -6.98
C TYR A 248 0.70 15.57 -7.33
N GLU A 249 -0.13 15.95 -8.30
CA GLU A 249 -0.23 17.29 -8.84
C GLU A 249 -1.72 17.67 -8.95
N PRO A 250 -2.09 18.96 -8.86
CA PRO A 250 -3.45 19.40 -9.15
C PRO A 250 -3.89 18.94 -10.55
N PRO A 251 -5.15 18.52 -10.75
CA PRO A 251 -5.60 18.15 -12.09
C PRO A 251 -5.44 19.30 -13.06
N SER A 252 -4.99 18.96 -14.26
CA SER A 252 -4.85 19.87 -15.39
C SER A 252 -5.09 19.10 -16.67
N ASP A 253 -5.29 19.82 -17.77
CA ASP A 253 -5.45 19.23 -19.10
C ASP A 253 -4.14 18.67 -19.69
N SER A 254 -3.02 18.79 -18.96
CA SER A 254 -1.71 18.29 -19.37
C SER A 254 -1.41 16.92 -18.77
N ALA A 255 -0.50 16.16 -19.41
CA ALA A 255 -0.02 14.90 -18.88
C ALA A 255 0.49 15.08 -17.44
N SER A 256 0.03 14.23 -16.53
CA SER A 256 0.31 14.32 -15.10
C SER A 256 0.77 12.95 -14.59
N THR A 257 1.42 12.95 -13.43
CA THR A 257 1.81 11.71 -12.76
C THR A 257 0.68 11.11 -11.91
N ASN A 258 -0.48 11.77 -11.87
CA ASN A 258 -1.65 11.33 -11.11
C ASN A 258 -2.08 9.92 -11.52
N THR A 259 -2.24 9.05 -10.53
CA THR A 259 -2.28 7.61 -10.73
C THR A 259 -3.44 6.98 -9.97
N LEU A 260 -4.16 6.07 -10.62
CA LEU A 260 -5.06 5.12 -9.98
C LEU A 260 -4.27 3.86 -9.64
N TYR A 261 -4.21 3.54 -8.36
CA TYR A 261 -3.54 2.34 -7.88
C TYR A 261 -4.55 1.24 -7.61
N ILE A 262 -4.43 0.12 -8.31
CA ILE A 262 -5.13 -1.11 -7.95
C ILE A 262 -4.42 -1.69 -6.73
N LEU A 263 -5.07 -1.56 -5.58
CA LEU A 263 -4.62 -2.05 -4.28
C LEU A 263 -4.68 -3.57 -4.21
N ARG A 264 -5.71 -4.16 -4.83
CA ARG A 264 -5.95 -5.60 -4.82
C ARG A 264 -6.61 -6.05 -6.11
N LEU A 265 -6.14 -7.17 -6.66
CA LEU A 265 -6.79 -7.94 -7.71
C LEU A 265 -7.01 -9.36 -7.18
N VAL A 266 -8.23 -9.88 -7.32
CA VAL A 266 -8.58 -11.25 -6.96
C VAL A 266 -9.29 -11.92 -8.13
N ILE A 267 -8.97 -13.20 -8.34
CA ILE A 267 -9.65 -14.10 -9.27
C ILE A 267 -9.88 -15.40 -8.51
N GLU A 268 -11.14 -15.72 -8.22
CA GLU A 268 -11.48 -16.88 -7.36
C GLU A 268 -11.03 -18.19 -7.99
N ASN A 269 -11.26 -18.34 -9.29
CA ASN A 269 -10.91 -19.54 -10.04
C ASN A 269 -9.57 -19.37 -10.76
N TRP A 270 -8.53 -18.93 -10.03
CA TRP A 270 -7.20 -18.71 -10.59
C TRP A 270 -6.61 -19.98 -11.24
N ALA A 271 -6.96 -21.17 -10.74
CA ALA A 271 -6.44 -22.43 -11.25
C ALA A 271 -6.71 -22.62 -12.75
N VAL A 272 -7.86 -22.17 -13.24
CA VAL A 272 -8.23 -22.23 -14.67
C VAL A 272 -7.24 -21.46 -15.54
N LEU A 273 -6.73 -20.32 -15.07
CA LEU A 273 -5.77 -19.49 -15.82
C LEU A 273 -4.36 -20.10 -15.92
N ASN A 274 -4.09 -21.17 -15.17
CA ASN A 274 -2.87 -21.95 -15.24
C ASN A 274 -3.03 -23.25 -16.07
N GLY A 275 -4.26 -23.58 -16.49
CA GLY A 275 -4.60 -24.78 -17.25
C GLY A 275 -4.62 -24.59 -18.76
N GLU A 276 -5.22 -25.54 -19.47
CA GLU A 276 -5.43 -25.47 -20.91
C GLU A 276 -6.46 -24.40 -21.29
N ARG A 277 -6.33 -23.83 -22.49
CA ARG A 277 -7.32 -22.88 -23.01
C ARG A 277 -8.62 -23.61 -23.33
N GLY A 278 -9.73 -22.99 -22.95
CA GLY A 278 -11.08 -23.45 -23.18
C GLY A 278 -12.08 -22.40 -22.68
N GLU A 279 -13.38 -22.72 -22.72
CA GLU A 279 -14.44 -21.76 -22.43
C GLU A 279 -14.29 -21.09 -21.05
N GLN A 280 -13.93 -21.86 -20.01
CA GLN A 280 -13.72 -21.32 -18.67
C GLN A 280 -12.49 -20.40 -18.57
N TYR A 281 -11.43 -20.72 -19.33
CA TYR A 281 -10.24 -19.86 -19.42
C TYR A 281 -10.61 -18.53 -20.07
N ASP A 282 -11.27 -18.58 -21.23
CA ASP A 282 -11.65 -17.39 -21.96
C ASP A 282 -12.63 -16.52 -21.16
N LEU A 283 -13.55 -17.15 -20.41
CA LEU A 283 -14.44 -16.46 -19.49
C LEU A 283 -13.67 -15.73 -18.38
N GLN A 284 -12.71 -16.39 -17.71
CA GLN A 284 -11.91 -15.76 -16.66
C GLN A 284 -11.03 -14.62 -17.19
N VAL A 285 -10.47 -14.78 -18.40
CA VAL A 285 -9.75 -13.70 -19.07
C VAL A 285 -10.67 -12.52 -19.39
N SER A 286 -11.90 -12.79 -19.84
CA SER A 286 -12.91 -11.74 -20.08
C SER A 286 -13.27 -11.00 -18.78
N TYR A 287 -13.40 -11.71 -17.66
CA TYR A 287 -13.67 -11.10 -16.35
C TYR A 287 -12.53 -10.21 -15.89
N LEU A 288 -11.29 -10.69 -15.99
CA LEU A 288 -10.10 -9.90 -15.71
C LEU A 288 -10.06 -8.64 -16.58
N ARG A 289 -10.35 -8.76 -17.88
CA ARG A 289 -10.44 -7.62 -18.80
C ARG A 289 -11.45 -6.59 -18.33
N THR A 290 -12.67 -7.02 -18.03
CA THR A 290 -13.75 -6.13 -17.62
C THR A 290 -13.38 -5.32 -16.37
N VAL A 291 -12.81 -5.96 -15.33
CA VAL A 291 -12.48 -5.25 -14.09
C VAL A 291 -11.31 -4.29 -14.26
N ILE A 292 -10.34 -4.62 -15.13
CA ILE A 292 -9.24 -3.71 -15.46
C ILE A 292 -9.72 -2.52 -16.29
N LEU A 293 -10.58 -2.75 -17.29
CA LEU A 293 -11.19 -1.67 -18.08
C LEU A 293 -12.06 -0.76 -17.20
N SER A 294 -12.70 -1.30 -16.16
CA SER A 294 -13.43 -0.50 -15.18
C SER A 294 -12.51 0.43 -14.39
N ALA A 295 -11.31 -0.02 -14.01
CA ALA A 295 -10.30 0.82 -13.36
C ALA A 295 -9.75 1.90 -14.31
N VAL A 296 -9.59 1.59 -15.61
CA VAL A 296 -9.21 2.58 -16.64
C VAL A 296 -10.29 3.63 -16.82
N ALA A 297 -11.56 3.23 -16.87
CA ALA A 297 -12.69 4.15 -16.97
C ALA A 297 -12.80 5.07 -15.74
N GLU A 298 -12.60 4.54 -14.53
CA GLU A 298 -12.56 5.34 -13.30
C GLU A 298 -11.38 6.33 -13.34
N ALA A 299 -10.18 5.89 -13.74
CA ALA A 299 -9.03 6.77 -13.88
C ALA A 299 -9.31 7.93 -14.84
N ALA A 300 -9.94 7.65 -15.98
CA ALA A 300 -10.35 8.68 -16.94
C ALA A 300 -11.40 9.65 -16.37
N GLU A 301 -12.41 9.15 -15.63
CA GLU A 301 -13.43 9.99 -14.98
C GLU A 301 -12.80 10.98 -13.99
N TRP A 302 -11.73 10.58 -13.31
CA TRP A 302 -11.01 11.41 -12.32
C TRP A 302 -9.80 12.17 -12.87
N GLY A 303 -9.56 12.14 -14.19
CA GLY A 303 -8.42 12.83 -14.81
C GLY A 303 -7.05 12.28 -14.38
N LEU A 304 -6.99 10.98 -14.07
CA LEU A 304 -5.77 10.26 -13.76
C LEU A 304 -5.16 9.68 -15.05
N HIS A 305 -3.88 9.94 -15.28
CA HIS A 305 -3.21 9.55 -16.52
C HIS A 305 -2.44 8.22 -16.42
N CYS A 306 -2.43 7.60 -15.24
CA CYS A 306 -1.77 6.33 -14.99
C CYS A 306 -2.69 5.36 -14.23
N VAL A 307 -2.62 4.07 -14.58
CA VAL A 307 -3.17 2.97 -13.77
C VAL A 307 -2.03 2.03 -13.38
N LYS A 308 -1.82 1.80 -12.09
CA LYS A 308 -0.75 0.94 -11.58
C LYS A 308 -1.32 -0.23 -10.77
N LEU A 309 -0.87 -1.45 -11.04
CA LEU A 309 -1.17 -2.65 -10.28
C LEU A 309 0.10 -3.18 -9.61
N TRP A 310 0.06 -3.34 -8.28
CA TRP A 310 1.21 -3.83 -7.51
C TRP A 310 1.25 -5.36 -7.45
N GLY A 311 2.43 -5.93 -7.74
CA GLY A 311 2.70 -7.35 -7.57
C GLY A 311 1.90 -8.36 -8.42
N PRO A 312 1.49 -8.08 -9.67
CA PRO A 312 0.83 -9.08 -10.49
C PRO A 312 1.78 -10.24 -10.82
N SER A 313 1.26 -11.47 -10.79
CA SER A 313 1.99 -12.65 -11.27
C SER A 313 2.37 -12.47 -12.75
N ILE A 314 3.42 -13.17 -13.22
CA ILE A 314 3.83 -13.13 -14.65
C ILE A 314 2.65 -13.47 -15.56
N GLN A 315 1.82 -14.44 -15.17
CA GLN A 315 0.62 -14.81 -15.90
C GLN A 315 -0.40 -13.65 -15.90
N GLY A 316 -0.65 -13.02 -14.74
CA GLY A 316 -1.51 -11.83 -14.66
C GLY A 316 -1.02 -10.69 -15.55
N GLN A 317 0.30 -10.42 -15.57
CA GLN A 317 0.88 -9.40 -16.45
C GLN A 317 0.66 -9.71 -17.94
N LYS A 318 0.84 -10.97 -18.35
CA LYS A 318 0.61 -11.39 -19.74
C LYS A 318 -0.85 -11.21 -20.13
N LEU A 319 -1.77 -11.59 -19.25
CA LEU A 319 -3.21 -11.46 -19.49
C LEU A 319 -3.63 -9.98 -19.57
N ILE A 320 -3.15 -9.14 -18.66
CA ILE A 320 -3.45 -7.69 -18.67
C ILE A 320 -2.85 -6.99 -19.90
N LYS A 321 -1.72 -7.46 -20.44
CA LYS A 321 -1.18 -6.91 -21.69
C LYS A 321 -1.98 -7.29 -22.93
N GLN A 322 -2.90 -8.25 -22.84
CA GLN A 322 -3.79 -8.67 -23.93
C GLN A 322 -5.14 -7.95 -23.90
N THR A 323 -5.42 -7.20 -22.83
CA THR A 323 -6.68 -6.50 -22.59
C THR A 323 -6.64 -5.05 -23.04
#